data_AF-A0A949Y315-F1
#
_entry.id   AF-A0A949Y315-F1
#
_cell.length_a   1.000
_cell.length_b   1.000
_cell.length_c   1.000
_cell.angle_alpha   90.00
_cell.angle_beta   90.00
_cell.angle_gamma   90.00
#
_symmetry.space_group_name_H-M   'P 1'
#
loop_
_entity.id
_entity.type
_entity.pdbx_description
1 polymer ?
#
loop_
_entity_poly.entity_id
_entity_poly.type
_entity_poly.pdbx_seq_one_letter_code
_entity_poly.pdbx_strand_id
1 'polypeptide(L)'
;MVDRYFAEYAAYHTDRRNLICHEIGIPLIVWALFSLLELVKFGPIDLAMVVGALVIIFYLRLDVRLALIALLAFAVLYIAGRFTPWPLALGAFVVGWIFQFVGHGYEGKKPAFFTNLVHLLVGPLWIVSLAMPRTSKA
;
A
#
# COMPACT_ATOMS: atom_id res chain seq x y z
N MET A 1 -15.13 -3.06 -10.48
CA MET A 1 -14.99 -1.84 -9.64
C MET A 1 -13.52 -1.47 -9.49
N VAL A 2 -12.65 -2.45 -9.23
CA VAL A 2 -11.19 -2.25 -9.20
C VAL A 2 -10.64 -1.61 -10.48
N ASP A 3 -11.17 -1.96 -11.66
CA ASP A 3 -10.68 -1.49 -12.96
C ASP A 3 -10.69 0.04 -13.08
N ARG A 4 -11.72 0.71 -12.52
CA ARG A 4 -11.80 2.17 -12.52
C ARG A 4 -10.65 2.79 -11.73
N TYR A 5 -10.40 2.29 -10.52
CA TYR A 5 -9.30 2.79 -9.70
C TYR A 5 -7.94 2.51 -10.32
N PHE A 6 -7.79 1.37 -11.01
CA PHE A 6 -6.55 1.03 -11.70
C PHE A 6 -6.33 1.88 -12.95
N ALA A 7 -7.39 2.17 -13.72
CA ALA A 7 -7.31 3.09 -14.85
C ALA A 7 -6.94 4.52 -14.39
N GLU A 8 -7.55 5.01 -13.32
CA GLU A 8 -7.21 6.30 -12.70
C GLU A 8 -5.76 6.32 -12.19
N TYR A 9 -5.32 5.25 -11.52
CA TYR A 9 -3.95 5.12 -11.02
C TYR A 9 -2.94 5.13 -12.17
N ALA A 10 -3.18 4.34 -13.22
CA ALA A 10 -2.31 4.28 -14.40
C ALA A 10 -2.24 5.62 -15.14
N ALA A 11 -3.34 6.38 -15.22
CA ALA A 11 -3.35 7.71 -15.83
C ALA A 11 -2.55 8.75 -15.01
N TYR A 12 -2.48 8.59 -13.69
CA TYR A 12 -1.71 9.44 -12.81
C TYR A 12 -0.21 9.10 -12.76
N HIS A 13 0.18 7.86 -13.08
CA HIS A 13 1.56 7.37 -12.97
C HIS A 13 2.03 6.83 -14.33
N THR A 14 2.52 7.72 -15.17
CA THR A 14 2.95 7.39 -16.54
C THR A 14 4.47 7.39 -16.70
N ASP A 15 5.21 8.12 -15.86
CA ASP A 15 6.67 8.12 -15.86
C ASP A 15 7.20 6.85 -15.19
N ARG A 16 8.13 6.16 -15.87
CA ARG A 16 8.72 4.90 -15.35
C ARG A 16 9.46 5.10 -14.04
N ARG A 17 10.11 6.26 -13.83
CA ARG A 17 10.82 6.58 -12.57
C ARG A 17 9.83 6.76 -11.43
N ASN A 18 8.70 7.42 -11.72
CA ASN A 18 7.60 7.53 -10.78
C ASN A 18 7.11 6.15 -10.36
N LEU A 19 6.80 5.27 -11.31
CA LEU A 19 6.39 3.90 -11.03
C LEU A 19 7.41 3.12 -10.17
N ILE A 20 8.71 3.18 -10.48
CA ILE A 20 9.75 2.52 -9.68
C ILE A 20 9.79 3.07 -8.25
N CYS A 21 9.73 4.39 -8.10
CA CYS A 21 9.69 5.01 -6.77
C CYS A 21 8.45 4.55 -5.99
N HIS A 22 7.29 4.41 -6.64
CA HIS A 22 6.08 3.89 -6.02
C HIS A 22 6.21 2.42 -5.64
N GLU A 23 6.74 1.58 -6.52
CA GLU A 23 6.97 0.14 -6.30
C GLU A 23 7.93 -0.12 -5.13
N ILE A 24 8.87 0.79 -4.84
CA ILE A 24 9.75 0.71 -3.66
C ILE A 24 9.10 1.33 -2.43
N GLY A 25 8.55 2.54 -2.56
CA GLY A 25 8.06 3.31 -1.42
C GLY A 25 6.78 2.75 -0.80
N ILE A 26 5.86 2.21 -1.60
CA ILE A 26 4.60 1.65 -1.09
C ILE A 26 4.85 0.46 -0.16
N PRO A 27 5.63 -0.58 -0.55
CA PRO A 27 5.96 -1.67 0.37
C PRO A 27 6.63 -1.20 1.67
N LEU A 28 7.56 -0.24 1.60
CA LEU A 28 8.21 0.33 2.78
C LEU A 28 7.21 1.00 3.72
N ILE A 29 6.30 1.83 3.17
CA ILE A 29 5.26 2.50 3.95
C ILE A 29 4.33 1.48 4.60
N VAL A 30 3.85 0.47 3.86
CA VAL A 30 2.90 -0.52 4.39
C VAL A 30 3.56 -1.37 5.49
N TRP A 31 4.78 -1.85 5.28
CA TRP A 31 5.53 -2.58 6.32
C TRP A 31 5.75 -1.73 7.58
N ALA A 32 6.16 -0.47 7.40
CA ALA A 32 6.35 0.45 8.50
C ALA A 32 5.05 0.74 9.26
N LEU A 33 3.93 0.90 8.56
CA LEU A 33 2.62 1.11 9.18
C LEU A 33 2.19 -0.09 10.02
N PHE A 34 2.34 -1.33 9.53
CA PHE A 34 2.08 -2.52 10.35
C PHE A 34 2.92 -2.51 11.63
N SER A 35 4.23 -2.31 11.49
CA SER A 35 5.18 -2.28 12.61
C SER A 35 4.86 -1.19 13.65
N LEU A 36 4.46 0.01 13.21
CA LEU A 36 4.17 1.13 14.11
C LEU A 36 2.79 1.03 14.76
N LEU A 37 1.78 0.56 14.02
CA LEU A 37 0.41 0.44 14.54
C LEU A 37 0.30 -0.71 15.57
N GLU A 38 1.14 -1.73 15.48
CA GLU A 38 1.25 -2.80 16.48
C GLU A 38 1.61 -2.31 17.89
N LEU A 39 2.22 -1.12 18.00
CA LEU A 39 2.56 -0.51 19.29
C LEU A 39 1.31 -0.09 20.09
N VAL A 40 0.18 0.11 19.42
CA VAL A 40 -1.08 0.51 20.04
C VAL A 40 -1.95 -0.73 20.27
N LYS A 41 -2.04 -1.16 21.53
CA LYS A 41 -2.66 -2.44 21.91
C LYS A 41 -3.98 -2.25 22.68
N PHE A 42 -4.92 -3.14 22.40
CA PHE A 42 -6.23 -3.28 23.05
C PHE A 42 -6.40 -4.73 23.55
N GLY A 43 -5.53 -5.16 24.46
CA GLY A 43 -5.44 -6.56 24.89
C GLY A 43 -4.77 -7.44 23.83
N PRO A 44 -5.41 -8.53 23.35
CA PRO A 44 -4.82 -9.42 22.34
C PRO A 44 -4.87 -8.83 20.92
N ILE A 45 -5.65 -7.77 20.70
CA ILE A 45 -5.80 -7.08 19.43
C ILE A 45 -4.96 -5.80 19.47
N ASP A 46 -4.26 -5.49 18.38
CA ASP A 46 -3.59 -4.20 18.19
C ASP A 46 -4.23 -3.41 17.04
N LEU A 47 -3.83 -2.13 16.92
CA LEU A 47 -4.38 -1.24 15.92
C LEU A 47 -4.04 -1.68 14.48
N ALA A 48 -2.93 -2.39 14.27
CA ALA A 48 -2.56 -2.89 12.95
C ALA A 48 -3.53 -3.97 12.48
N MET A 49 -3.97 -4.87 13.37
CA MET A 49 -5.03 -5.85 13.09
C MET A 49 -6.34 -5.16 12.69
N VAL A 50 -6.76 -4.14 13.43
CA VAL A 50 -8.01 -3.41 13.16
C VAL A 50 -7.94 -2.70 11.80
N VAL A 51 -6.89 -1.92 11.57
CA VAL A 51 -6.71 -1.19 10.30
C VAL A 51 -6.55 -2.15 9.13
N GLY A 52 -5.75 -3.21 9.28
CA GLY A 52 -5.58 -4.25 8.27
C GLY A 52 -6.90 -4.90 7.89
N ALA A 53 -7.73 -5.29 8.87
CA ALA A 53 -9.04 -5.87 8.63
C ALA A 53 -9.97 -4.91 7.85
N LEU A 54 -10.00 -3.63 8.21
CA LEU A 54 -10.80 -2.62 7.51
C LEU A 54 -10.36 -2.45 6.04
N VAL A 55 -9.05 -2.45 5.79
CA VAL A 55 -8.50 -2.38 4.42
C VAL A 55 -8.84 -3.64 3.62
N ILE A 56 -8.75 -4.83 4.23
CA ILE A 56 -9.16 -6.08 3.57
C ILE A 56 -10.67 -6.08 3.26
N ILE A 57 -11.52 -5.61 4.18
CA ILE A 57 -12.97 -5.45 3.92
C ILE A 57 -13.19 -4.51 2.73
N PHE A 58 -12.43 -3.41 2.64
CA PHE A 58 -12.50 -2.52 1.50
C PHE A 58 -12.06 -3.23 0.20
N TYR A 59 -10.96 -3.97 0.20
CA TYR A 59 -10.49 -4.73 -0.98
C TYR A 59 -11.46 -5.83 -1.41
N LEU A 60 -12.12 -6.51 -0.48
CA LEU A 60 -13.16 -7.50 -0.78
C LEU A 60 -14.31 -6.89 -1.59
N ARG A 61 -14.62 -5.59 -1.41
CA ARG A 61 -15.61 -4.87 -2.21
C ARG A 61 -15.11 -4.51 -3.61
N LEU A 62 -13.80 -4.51 -3.83
CA LEU A 62 -13.19 -4.17 -5.12
C LEU A 62 -12.94 -5.40 -6.00
N ASP A 63 -12.28 -6.42 -5.43
CA ASP A 63 -11.96 -7.70 -6.07
C ASP A 63 -11.54 -8.75 -5.01
N VAL A 64 -12.21 -9.91 -5.03
CA VAL A 64 -11.98 -10.98 -4.03
C VAL A 64 -10.59 -11.61 -4.17
N ARG A 65 -10.08 -11.80 -5.39
CA ARG A 65 -8.78 -12.47 -5.60
C ARG A 65 -7.65 -11.58 -5.10
N LEU A 66 -7.68 -10.30 -5.45
CA LEU A 66 -6.72 -9.33 -4.95
C LEU A 66 -6.79 -9.18 -3.43
N ALA A 67 -8.00 -9.20 -2.85
CA ALA A 67 -8.16 -9.13 -1.40
C ALA A 67 -7.53 -10.33 -0.68
N LEU A 68 -7.64 -11.56 -1.24
CA LEU A 68 -7.01 -12.75 -0.66
C LEU A 68 -5.48 -12.69 -0.72
N ILE A 69 -4.91 -12.21 -1.83
CA ILE A 69 -3.45 -12.03 -1.95
C ILE A 69 -2.97 -10.93 -0.99
N ALA A 70 -3.71 -9.81 -0.91
CA ALA A 70 -3.42 -8.74 0.03
C ALA A 70 -3.50 -9.22 1.48
N LEU A 71 -4.46 -10.09 1.83
CA LEU A 71 -4.57 -10.69 3.16
C LEU A 71 -3.32 -11.50 3.52
N LEU A 72 -2.83 -12.33 2.60
CA LEU A 72 -1.60 -13.09 2.80
C LEU A 72 -0.38 -12.17 2.96
N ALA A 73 -0.26 -11.16 2.09
CA ALA A 73 0.81 -10.18 2.18
C ALA A 73 0.78 -9.42 3.52
N PHE A 74 -0.41 -8.98 3.97
CA PHE A 74 -0.60 -8.27 5.23
C PHE A 74 -0.29 -9.16 6.42
N ALA A 75 -0.66 -10.44 6.39
CA ALA A 75 -0.28 -11.39 7.44
C ALA A 75 1.24 -11.53 7.57
N VAL A 76 1.97 -11.61 6.45
CA VAL A 76 3.43 -11.65 6.44
C VAL A 76 4.02 -10.35 6.99
N LEU A 77 3.52 -9.19 6.55
CA LEU A 77 3.99 -7.88 7.02
C LEU A 77 3.71 -7.65 8.51
N TYR A 78 2.57 -8.12 9.01
CA TYR A 78 2.22 -8.09 10.43
C TYR A 78 3.16 -8.97 11.26
N ILE A 79 3.45 -10.19 10.80
CA ILE A 79 4.43 -11.06 11.50
C ILE A 79 5.82 -10.42 11.49
N ALA A 80 6.26 -9.84 10.36
CA ALA A 80 7.53 -9.14 10.26
C ALA A 80 7.58 -7.87 11.14
N GLY A 81 6.46 -7.16 11.26
CA GLY A 81 6.31 -5.97 12.09
C GLY A 81 6.65 -6.22 13.55
N ARG A 82 6.23 -7.38 14.09
CA ARG A 82 6.53 -7.78 15.47
C ARG A 82 8.01 -7.88 15.82
N PHE A 83 8.85 -8.11 14.82
CA PHE A 83 10.31 -8.20 14.98
C PHE A 83 11.02 -6.93 14.54
N THR A 84 10.30 -5.88 14.16
CA THR A 84 10.85 -4.63 13.64
C THR A 84 10.94 -3.59 14.76
N PRO A 85 12.15 -3.11 15.13
CA PRO A 85 12.27 -2.02 16.09
C PRO A 85 11.58 -0.76 15.58
N TRP A 86 10.81 -0.08 16.44
CA TRP A 86 10.05 1.11 16.03
C TRP A 86 10.89 2.23 15.38
N PRO A 87 12.17 2.48 15.75
CA PRO A 87 12.96 3.50 15.06
C PRO A 87 13.27 3.11 13.60
N LEU A 88 13.48 1.81 13.34
CA LEU A 88 13.68 1.30 11.99
C LEU A 88 12.39 1.43 11.17
N ALA A 89 11.25 1.07 11.76
CA ALA A 89 9.95 1.24 11.11
C ALA A 89 9.68 2.72 10.78
N LEU A 90 9.93 3.63 11.71
CA LEU A 90 9.79 5.07 11.48
C LEU A 90 10.73 5.56 10.37
N GLY A 91 11.99 5.10 10.36
CA GLY A 91 12.94 5.41 9.28
C GLY A 91 12.45 4.91 7.92
N ALA A 92 11.95 3.67 7.85
CA ALA A 92 11.38 3.09 6.64
C ALA A 92 10.13 3.85 6.16
N PHE A 93 9.28 4.30 7.09
CA PHE A 93 8.12 5.13 6.78
C PHE A 93 8.54 6.45 6.10
N VAL A 94 9.51 7.15 6.69
CA VAL A 94 10.03 8.41 6.14
C VAL A 94 10.67 8.19 4.77
N VAL A 95 11.54 7.18 4.63
CA VAL A 95 12.19 6.85 3.36
C VAL A 95 11.17 6.47 2.30
N GLY A 96 10.16 5.67 2.64
CA GLY A 96 9.10 5.29 1.72
C GLY A 96 8.34 6.51 1.18
N TRP A 97 8.03 7.48 2.05
CA TRP A 97 7.42 8.76 1.63
C TRP A 97 8.33 9.62 0.78
N ILE A 98 9.64 9.67 1.07
CA ILE A 98 10.62 10.34 0.20
C ILE A 98 10.55 9.76 -1.20
N PHE A 99 10.52 8.42 -1.34
CA PHE A 99 10.33 7.78 -2.65
C PHE A 99 9.02 8.23 -3.32
N GLN A 100 7.88 8.22 -2.61
CA GLN A 100 6.61 8.69 -3.20
C GLN A 100 6.72 10.11 -3.75
N PHE A 101 7.25 11.05 -2.95
CA PHE A 101 7.33 12.46 -3.36
C PHE A 101 8.35 12.69 -4.47
N VAL A 102 9.49 11.99 -4.46
CA VAL A 102 10.47 12.03 -5.55
C VAL A 102 9.86 11.51 -6.85
N GLY A 103 9.12 10.39 -6.78
CA GLY A 103 8.39 9.83 -7.92
C GLY A 103 7.42 10.84 -8.54
N HIS A 104 6.58 11.44 -7.70
CA HIS A 104 5.66 12.51 -8.12
C HIS A 104 6.38 13.76 -8.65
N GLY A 105 7.58 14.05 -8.14
CA GLY A 105 8.45 15.10 -8.68
C GLY A 105 8.87 14.84 -10.13
N TYR A 106 9.16 13.59 -10.50
CA TYR A 106 9.45 13.23 -11.89
C TYR A 106 8.21 13.30 -12.79
N GLU A 107 7.04 12.92 -12.28
CA GLU A 107 5.77 12.99 -13.02
C GLU A 107 5.24 14.42 -13.20
N GLY A 108 5.61 15.34 -12.29
CA GLY A 108 5.09 16.72 -12.27
C GLY A 108 3.63 16.83 -11.79
N LYS A 109 3.03 15.71 -11.34
CA LYS A 109 1.67 15.64 -10.79
C LYS A 109 1.72 15.50 -9.28
N LYS A 110 0.85 16.22 -8.57
CA LYS A 110 0.68 16.02 -7.12
C LYS A 110 0.08 14.63 -6.84
N PRO A 111 0.39 14.02 -5.69
CA PRO A 111 -0.24 12.77 -5.28
C PRO A 111 -1.77 12.83 -5.30
N ALA A 112 -2.40 11.82 -5.91
CA ALA A 112 -3.86 11.76 -6.06
C ALA A 112 -4.61 11.69 -4.72
N PHE A 113 -3.95 11.26 -3.63
CA PHE A 113 -4.59 11.25 -2.32
C PHE A 113 -4.85 12.64 -1.72
N PHE A 114 -4.22 13.69 -2.26
CA PHE A 114 -4.56 15.07 -1.87
C PHE A 114 -5.98 15.47 -2.30
N THR A 115 -6.56 14.81 -3.31
CA THR A 115 -7.94 15.05 -3.74
C THR A 115 -8.89 14.02 -3.15
N ASN A 116 -8.47 12.75 -3.05
CA ASN A 116 -9.29 11.68 -2.48
C ASN A 116 -8.42 10.65 -1.74
N LEU A 117 -8.59 10.58 -0.41
CA LEU A 117 -7.84 9.67 0.46
C LEU A 117 -7.93 8.19 0.09
N VAL A 118 -8.98 7.76 -0.64
CA VAL A 118 -9.10 6.39 -1.13
C VAL A 118 -7.91 5.99 -2.00
N HIS A 119 -7.26 6.93 -2.69
CA HIS A 119 -6.08 6.64 -3.51
C HIS A 119 -4.88 6.14 -2.68
N LEU A 120 -4.82 6.38 -1.36
CA LEU A 120 -3.83 5.73 -0.48
C LEU A 120 -4.00 4.21 -0.44
N LEU A 121 -5.24 3.72 -0.59
CA LEU A 121 -5.55 2.29 -0.57
C LEU A 121 -5.37 1.65 -1.96
N VAL A 122 -5.43 2.46 -3.03
CA VAL A 122 -5.27 1.96 -4.41
C VAL A 122 -3.81 1.57 -4.70
N GLY A 123 -2.84 2.35 -4.22
CA GLY A 123 -1.42 2.07 -4.43
C GLY A 123 -0.99 0.67 -3.95
N PRO A 124 -1.22 0.29 -2.69
CA PRO A 124 -0.90 -1.06 -2.20
C PRO A 124 -1.61 -2.16 -2.98
N LEU A 125 -2.88 -1.96 -3.36
CA LEU A 125 -3.63 -2.93 -4.15
C LEU A 125 -3.07 -3.09 -5.57
N TRP A 126 -2.56 -2.00 -6.16
CA TRP A 126 -1.85 -2.03 -7.44
C TRP A 126 -0.60 -2.91 -7.35
N ILE A 127 0.22 -2.72 -6.30
CA ILE A 127 1.40 -3.57 -6.05
C ILE A 127 1.03 -5.04 -5.90
N VAL A 128 -0.04 -5.34 -5.15
CA VAL A 128 -0.57 -6.71 -5.02
C VAL A 128 -0.96 -7.28 -6.40
N SER A 129 -1.54 -6.46 -7.28
CA SER A 129 -1.94 -6.91 -8.61
C SER A 129 -0.76 -7.31 -9.51
N LEU A 130 0.45 -6.78 -9.25
CA LEU A 130 1.67 -7.18 -9.97
C LEU A 130 2.05 -8.65 -9.71
N ALA A 131 1.60 -9.24 -8.60
CA ALA A 131 1.79 -10.66 -8.30
C ALA A 131 0.80 -11.57 -9.03
N MET A 132 -0.23 -11.02 -9.68
CA MET A 132 -1.17 -11.81 -10.48
C MET A 132 -0.69 -11.95 -11.92
N PRO A 133 -0.91 -13.12 -12.56
CA PRO A 133 -0.73 -13.26 -14.00
C PRO A 133 -1.58 -12.22 -14.71
N ARG A 134 -0.99 -11.45 -15.64
CA ARG A 134 -1.75 -10.53 -16.50
C ARG A 134 -2.70 -11.36 -17.36
N THR A 135 -3.97 -11.46 -16.97
CA THR A 135 -4.99 -12.03 -17.83
C THR A 135 -5.23 -11.02 -18.96
N SER A 136 -5.00 -11.43 -20.20
CA SER A 136 -5.14 -10.63 -21.41
C SER A 136 -6.60 -10.23 -21.65
N LYS A 137 -7.09 -9.25 -20.90
CA LYS A 137 -8.29 -8.45 -21.24
C LYS A 137 -8.04 -7.03 -20.71
N ALA A 138 -7.06 -6.38 -21.33
CA ALA A 138 -7.02 -4.92 -21.43
C ALA A 138 -7.88 -4.51 -22.64
#